data_AF-A0A7U4TL42-F1
#
_entry.id   AF-A0A7U4TL42-F1
#
_cell.length_a   1.000
_cell.length_b   1.000
_cell.length_c   1.000
_cell.angle_alpha   90.00
_cell.angle_beta   90.00
_cell.angle_gamma   90.00
#
_symmetry.space_group_name_H-M   'P 1'
#
loop_
_entity.id
_entity.type
_entity.pdbx_description
1 polymer ?
#
loop_
_entity_poly.entity_id
_entity_poly.type
_entity_poly.pdbx_seq_one_letter_code
_entity_poly.pdbx_strand_id
1 'polypeptide(L)'
;MIQAWRARLGDAVDPYRLYAASNLGSFAALAAFPFLIEPMIGAKLQSVIWAVGYVILMLALIVSIYAVPADSQAPKETALRKTTWLERFTWVAFAAPPSALLVAVTTHLTTDVASVPLLWIPPLALFLLTFVIAFSAIGDRIAEGAAPLKFMVVFLLAAVMASDSDGGLKGLFIHLGAFFLIVLCCHLELAVRRPEPARLTEFYLWMSLGGVLGGAATALLAPILLNTTIEYHLALVAALAVAPWHRADLKWALPAVVIALGVAALYQNSFDAYLWLEEYVPIKAAAAGTDSMFWREALLIDRPEFAGAILCSILALAALMASRSAPLVAAIGGLALLLPVLTEDGEGVQFRERSFFGVLEIEDSGEAPTGWRYLSHGTTLHGVMSLDPNRNREPMSYYYRETPIGSLFEEVTNAKPTTLHAGVIGLGMGSSTCYAKPGQDWKVFEIDQDVVRAATDPKLVGFLNRCAPDAKIIMGDARLQMQSQPDNWFDILLVDAFSSDAIPTHMITQEAIASFMRKMAPDGIMIVHISNRYLDLGRIVADAAHKLGYVAMEGNRDGADDNPNADTSVRVVVIAKTPDRLKGYSLPMWQLMMPRKELKPWTDDHTDILRALMPEE
;
A
#
# COMPACT_ATOMS: atom_id res chain seq x y z
N MET A 1 -1.92 -24.13 -23.98
CA MET A 1 -2.11 -25.50 -24.53
C MET A 1 -3.23 -25.58 -25.58
N ILE A 2 -4.46 -25.17 -25.28
CA ILE A 2 -5.60 -25.24 -26.23
C ILE A 2 -5.31 -24.47 -27.53
N GLN A 3 -4.61 -23.34 -27.45
CA GLN A 3 -4.16 -22.55 -28.61
C GLN A 3 -3.26 -23.36 -29.56
N ALA A 4 -2.21 -23.98 -29.02
CA ALA A 4 -1.29 -24.80 -29.80
C ALA A 4 -1.98 -26.04 -30.38
N TRP A 5 -2.96 -26.60 -29.65
CA TRP A 5 -3.77 -27.70 -30.15
C TRP A 5 -4.68 -27.27 -31.31
N ARG A 6 -5.39 -26.14 -31.21
CA ARG A 6 -6.22 -25.60 -32.30
C ARG A 6 -5.40 -25.15 -33.51
N ALA A 7 -4.25 -24.50 -33.30
CA ALA A 7 -3.34 -24.15 -34.38
C ALA A 7 -2.94 -25.37 -35.20
N ARG A 8 -2.64 -26.49 -34.52
CA ARG A 8 -2.31 -27.78 -35.16
C ARG A 8 -3.48 -28.46 -35.86
N LEU A 9 -4.72 -28.17 -35.47
CA LEU A 9 -5.93 -28.70 -36.12
C LEU A 9 -6.30 -27.93 -37.40
N GLY A 10 -5.67 -26.77 -37.67
CA GLY A 10 -5.97 -25.96 -38.84
C GLY A 10 -7.30 -25.22 -38.77
N ASP A 11 -7.87 -25.04 -37.57
CA ASP A 11 -9.09 -24.25 -37.37
C ASP A 11 -8.86 -22.80 -37.83
N ALA A 12 -9.82 -22.23 -38.57
CA ALA A 12 -9.75 -20.86 -39.12
C ALA A 12 -9.77 -19.73 -38.06
N VAL A 13 -9.84 -20.07 -36.77
CA VAL A 13 -9.90 -19.10 -35.68
C VAL A 13 -8.48 -18.80 -35.22
N ASP A 14 -8.09 -17.52 -35.31
CA ASP A 14 -6.81 -17.01 -34.80
C ASP A 14 -6.55 -17.51 -33.36
N PRO A 15 -5.53 -18.38 -33.14
CA PRO A 15 -5.24 -18.96 -31.84
C PRO A 15 -4.96 -17.91 -30.75
N TYR A 16 -4.49 -16.72 -31.12
CA TYR A 16 -4.23 -15.63 -30.18
C TYR A 16 -5.51 -15.13 -29.49
N ARG A 17 -6.69 -15.27 -30.12
CA ARG A 17 -7.97 -14.84 -29.52
C ARG A 17 -8.41 -15.71 -28.35
N LEU A 18 -7.98 -16.97 -28.30
CA LEU A 18 -8.21 -17.82 -27.13
C LEU A 18 -7.42 -17.33 -25.92
N TYR A 19 -6.33 -16.59 -26.13
CA TYR A 19 -5.59 -15.94 -25.04
C TYR A 19 -6.44 -14.88 -24.37
N ALA A 20 -7.08 -14.03 -25.18
CA ALA A 20 -8.00 -13.01 -24.69
C ALA A 20 -9.19 -13.63 -23.95
N ALA A 21 -9.79 -14.70 -24.49
CA ALA A 21 -10.89 -15.40 -23.83
C ALA A 21 -10.47 -16.01 -22.48
N SER A 22 -9.27 -16.60 -22.39
CA SER A 22 -8.75 -17.13 -21.13
C SER A 22 -8.52 -16.04 -20.09
N ASN A 23 -7.92 -14.90 -20.49
CA ASN A 23 -7.69 -13.77 -19.58
C ASN A 23 -9.02 -13.12 -19.14
N LEU A 24 -10.04 -13.11 -20.00
CA LEU A 24 -11.38 -12.63 -19.64
C LEU A 24 -12.03 -13.53 -18.58
N GLY A 25 -11.87 -14.86 -18.71
CA GLY A 25 -12.28 -15.81 -17.69
C GLY A 25 -11.58 -15.58 -16.35
N SER A 26 -10.25 -15.41 -16.38
CA SER A 26 -9.47 -15.09 -15.17
C SER A 26 -9.89 -13.75 -14.54
N PHE A 27 -10.12 -12.71 -15.35
CA PHE A 27 -10.64 -11.42 -14.90
C PHE A 27 -12.00 -11.56 -14.21
N ALA A 28 -12.93 -12.31 -14.81
CA ALA A 28 -14.25 -12.52 -14.23
C ALA A 28 -14.18 -13.32 -12.91
N ALA A 29 -13.33 -14.35 -12.85
CA ALA A 29 -13.09 -15.10 -11.61
C ALA A 29 -12.46 -14.23 -10.52
N LEU A 30 -11.52 -13.35 -10.90
CA LEU A 30 -10.88 -12.42 -9.98
C LEU A 30 -11.88 -11.40 -9.41
N ALA A 31 -12.74 -10.82 -10.26
CA ALA A 31 -13.80 -9.92 -9.82
C ALA A 31 -14.84 -10.64 -8.95
N ALA A 32 -15.16 -11.91 -9.24
CA ALA A 32 -16.10 -12.68 -8.43
C ALA A 32 -15.57 -12.97 -7.01
N PHE A 33 -14.25 -12.98 -6.80
CA PHE A 33 -13.66 -13.37 -5.52
C PHE A 33 -14.10 -12.47 -4.34
N PRO A 34 -13.84 -11.16 -4.32
CA PRO A 34 -14.15 -10.29 -3.17
C PRO A 34 -15.65 -10.01 -3.03
N PHE A 35 -16.41 -10.11 -4.13
CA PHE A 35 -17.84 -9.76 -4.14
C PHE A 35 -18.79 -10.95 -3.98
N LEU A 36 -18.34 -12.17 -4.27
CA LEU A 36 -19.19 -13.38 -4.20
C LEU A 36 -18.57 -14.48 -3.32
N ILE A 37 -17.27 -14.75 -3.45
CA ILE A 37 -16.65 -15.91 -2.77
C ILE A 37 -16.28 -15.56 -1.32
N GLU A 38 -15.51 -14.49 -1.12
CA GLU A 38 -15.01 -14.05 0.18
C GLU A 38 -16.13 -13.72 1.19
N PRO A 39 -17.25 -13.05 0.81
CA PRO A 39 -18.35 -12.78 1.73
C PRO A 39 -19.16 -14.03 2.12
N MET A 40 -19.17 -15.07 1.27
CA MET A 40 -20.05 -16.23 1.44
C MET A 40 -19.33 -17.45 2.04
N ILE A 41 -18.02 -17.57 1.86
CA ILE A 41 -17.24 -18.78 2.14
C ILE A 41 -15.96 -18.42 2.91
N GLY A 42 -15.83 -18.91 4.14
CA GLY A 42 -14.62 -18.75 4.96
C GLY A 42 -13.39 -19.46 4.38
N ALA A 43 -12.19 -18.97 4.73
CA ALA A 43 -10.92 -19.42 4.15
C ALA A 43 -10.69 -20.93 4.27
N LYS A 44 -11.13 -21.56 5.37
CA LYS A 44 -11.02 -23.00 5.59
C LYS A 44 -11.80 -23.81 4.55
N LEU A 45 -13.03 -23.42 4.24
CA LEU A 45 -13.84 -24.12 3.24
C LEU A 45 -13.26 -23.90 1.84
N GLN A 46 -12.79 -22.69 1.53
CA GLN A 46 -12.08 -22.43 0.27
C GLN A 46 -10.87 -23.35 0.10
N SER A 47 -10.05 -23.53 1.14
CA SER A 47 -8.89 -24.43 1.13
C SER A 47 -9.27 -25.88 0.82
N VAL A 48 -10.36 -26.38 1.42
CA VAL A 48 -10.88 -27.73 1.15
C VAL A 48 -11.38 -27.86 -0.30
N ILE A 49 -12.14 -26.87 -0.79
CA ILE A 49 -12.64 -26.85 -2.18
C ILE A 49 -11.46 -26.90 -3.16
N TRP A 50 -10.43 -26.07 -2.95
CA TRP A 50 -9.24 -26.06 -3.78
C TRP A 50 -8.47 -27.39 -3.72
N ALA A 51 -8.31 -27.97 -2.52
CA ALA A 51 -7.65 -29.27 -2.37
C ALA A 51 -8.37 -30.38 -3.17
N VAL A 52 -9.70 -30.46 -3.05
CA VAL A 52 -10.53 -31.40 -3.84
C VAL A 52 -10.40 -31.11 -5.34
N GLY A 53 -10.46 -29.84 -5.74
CA GLY A 53 -10.29 -29.41 -7.12
C GLY A 53 -8.95 -29.84 -7.72
N TYR A 54 -7.86 -29.71 -6.97
CA TYR A 54 -6.53 -30.16 -7.40
C TYR A 54 -6.45 -31.68 -7.53
N VAL A 55 -7.08 -32.44 -6.63
CA VAL A 55 -7.16 -33.90 -6.75
C VAL A 55 -7.93 -34.30 -8.02
N ILE A 56 -9.06 -33.66 -8.30
CA ILE A 56 -9.84 -33.90 -9.52
C ILE A 56 -9.01 -33.57 -10.77
N LEU A 57 -8.32 -32.42 -10.77
CA LEU A 57 -7.43 -32.02 -11.87
C LEU A 57 -6.31 -33.05 -12.08
N MET A 58 -5.68 -33.53 -11.00
CA MET A 58 -4.63 -34.54 -11.07
C MET A 58 -5.17 -35.84 -11.68
N LEU A 59 -6.34 -36.31 -11.25
CA LEU A 59 -6.99 -37.48 -11.83
C LEU A 59 -7.31 -37.28 -13.32
N ALA A 60 -7.82 -36.10 -13.69
CA ALA A 60 -8.09 -35.77 -15.09
C ALA A 60 -6.82 -35.76 -15.96
N LEU A 61 -5.71 -35.24 -15.43
CA LEU A 61 -4.41 -35.28 -16.11
C LEU A 61 -3.90 -36.71 -16.27
N ILE A 62 -4.02 -37.55 -15.24
CA ILE A 62 -3.65 -38.97 -15.30
C ILE A 62 -4.49 -39.70 -16.36
N VAL A 63 -5.81 -39.52 -16.33
CA VAL A 63 -6.73 -40.10 -17.34
C VAL A 63 -6.36 -39.62 -18.75
N SER A 64 -6.03 -38.34 -18.91
CA SER A 64 -5.62 -37.77 -20.20
C SER A 64 -4.33 -38.41 -20.74
N ILE A 65 -3.36 -38.72 -19.88
CA ILE A 65 -2.12 -39.42 -20.28
C ILE A 65 -2.45 -40.82 -20.81
N TYR A 66 -3.34 -41.56 -20.13
CA TYR A 66 -3.72 -42.91 -20.55
C TYR A 66 -4.72 -42.93 -21.73
N ALA A 67 -5.47 -41.85 -21.96
CA ALA A 67 -6.43 -41.74 -23.04
C ALA A 67 -5.78 -41.34 -24.39
N VAL A 68 -4.56 -40.79 -24.38
CA VAL A 68 -3.84 -40.43 -25.60
C VAL A 68 -3.11 -41.67 -26.16
N PRO A 69 -3.40 -42.12 -27.38
CA PRO A 69 -2.71 -43.25 -28.00
C PRO A 69 -1.20 -43.00 -28.10
N ALA A 70 -0.38 -44.03 -27.82
CA ALA A 70 1.08 -43.93 -27.88
C ALA A 70 1.61 -43.51 -29.27
N ASP A 71 0.87 -43.86 -30.33
CA ASP A 71 1.20 -43.52 -31.72
C ASP A 71 0.65 -42.16 -32.18
N SER A 72 0.02 -41.40 -31.28
CA SER A 72 -0.53 -40.08 -31.59
C SER A 72 0.60 -39.07 -31.88
N GLN A 73 0.91 -38.86 -33.16
CA GLN A 73 1.83 -37.82 -33.59
C GLN A 73 1.10 -36.48 -33.73
N ALA A 74 1.52 -35.48 -32.96
CA ALA A 74 1.02 -34.13 -33.13
C ALA A 74 1.46 -33.57 -34.50
N PRO A 75 0.57 -32.90 -35.25
CA PRO A 75 0.93 -32.18 -36.47
C PRO A 75 2.10 -31.23 -36.20
N LYS A 76 3.18 -31.34 -36.97
CA LYS A 76 4.33 -30.43 -36.90
C LYS A 76 4.03 -29.20 -37.75
N GLU A 77 3.71 -28.10 -37.10
CA GLU A 77 3.66 -26.80 -37.73
C GLU A 77 5.10 -26.30 -37.92
N THR A 78 5.56 -26.19 -39.17
CA THR A 78 6.92 -25.71 -39.48
C THR A 78 6.93 -24.20 -39.60
N ALA A 79 7.64 -23.54 -38.68
CA ALA A 79 7.86 -22.10 -38.72
C ALA A 79 8.63 -21.69 -39.99
N LEU A 80 8.09 -20.76 -40.77
CA LEU A 80 8.72 -20.25 -42.01
C LEU A 80 9.93 -19.35 -41.70
N ARG A 81 9.94 -18.66 -40.56
CA ARG A 81 11.00 -17.73 -40.16
C ARG A 81 11.64 -18.14 -38.84
N LYS A 82 12.96 -17.96 -38.73
CA LYS A 82 13.67 -18.10 -37.44
C LYS A 82 13.52 -16.82 -36.62
N THR A 83 13.13 -16.98 -35.36
CA THR A 83 13.17 -15.89 -34.37
C THR A 83 14.61 -15.49 -34.10
N THR A 84 14.87 -14.19 -34.17
CA THR A 84 16.16 -13.61 -33.83
C THR A 84 16.27 -13.40 -32.32
N TRP A 85 17.50 -13.29 -31.80
CA TRP A 85 17.73 -12.92 -30.40
C TRP A 85 17.17 -11.53 -30.08
N LEU A 86 17.25 -10.59 -31.03
CA LEU A 86 16.70 -9.25 -30.86
C LEU A 86 15.18 -9.30 -30.61
N GLU A 87 14.44 -10.11 -31.37
CA GLU A 87 12.99 -10.29 -31.16
C GLU A 87 12.68 -10.87 -29.79
N ARG A 88 13.45 -11.86 -29.32
CA ARG A 88 13.29 -12.45 -27.98
C ARG A 88 13.51 -11.41 -26.88
N PHE A 89 14.60 -10.65 -26.95
CA PHE A 89 14.88 -9.57 -25.99
C PHE A 89 13.83 -8.46 -26.08
N THR A 90 13.30 -8.17 -27.26
CA THR A 90 12.21 -7.21 -27.44
C THR A 90 10.96 -7.68 -26.70
N TRP A 91 10.60 -8.96 -26.78
CA TRP A 91 9.44 -9.49 -26.05
C TRP A 91 9.63 -9.40 -24.54
N VAL A 92 10.83 -9.71 -24.02
CA VAL A 92 11.17 -9.53 -22.60
C VAL A 92 11.04 -8.06 -22.20
N ALA A 93 11.62 -7.16 -22.99
CA ALA A 93 11.65 -5.73 -22.70
C ALA A 93 10.25 -5.10 -22.64
N PHE A 94 9.30 -5.55 -23.45
CA PHE A 94 7.92 -5.07 -23.36
C PHE A 94 7.09 -5.75 -22.28
N ALA A 95 7.48 -6.94 -21.80
CA ALA A 95 6.75 -7.67 -20.77
C ALA A 95 7.22 -7.32 -19.34
N ALA A 96 8.49 -6.92 -19.17
CA ALA A 96 9.06 -6.66 -17.84
C ALA A 96 8.51 -5.38 -17.17
N PRO A 97 8.49 -4.19 -17.81
CA PRO A 97 7.99 -2.98 -17.16
C PRO A 97 6.52 -3.07 -16.71
N PRO A 98 5.57 -3.61 -17.52
CA PRO A 98 4.21 -3.83 -17.05
C PRO A 98 4.10 -4.70 -15.80
N SER A 99 4.91 -5.76 -15.70
CA SER A 99 4.90 -6.63 -14.54
C SER A 99 5.53 -5.96 -13.31
N ALA A 100 6.59 -5.18 -13.50
CA ALA A 100 7.20 -4.37 -12.44
C ALA A 100 6.20 -3.33 -11.91
N LEU A 101 5.49 -2.64 -12.82
CA LEU A 101 4.45 -1.67 -12.47
C LEU A 101 3.28 -2.30 -11.73
N LEU A 102 2.84 -3.50 -12.13
CA LEU A 102 1.76 -4.20 -11.43
C LEU A 102 2.14 -4.45 -9.97
N VAL A 103 3.36 -4.94 -9.72
CA VAL A 103 3.86 -5.17 -8.37
C VAL A 103 3.98 -3.85 -7.61
N ALA A 104 4.59 -2.82 -8.22
CA ALA A 104 4.84 -1.53 -7.56
C ALA A 104 3.55 -0.81 -7.16
N VAL A 105 2.57 -0.73 -8.08
CA VAL A 105 1.24 -0.15 -7.79
C VAL A 105 0.55 -0.96 -6.71
N THR A 106 0.59 -2.29 -6.79
CA THR A 106 -0.04 -3.13 -5.77
C THR A 106 0.56 -2.87 -4.39
N THR A 107 1.90 -2.83 -4.28
CA THR A 107 2.58 -2.50 -3.02
C THR A 107 2.12 -1.15 -2.50
N HIS A 108 2.20 -0.10 -3.31
CA HIS A 108 1.78 1.26 -2.93
C HIS A 108 0.34 1.30 -2.40
N LEU A 109 -0.60 0.62 -3.07
CA LEU A 109 -2.00 0.57 -2.63
C LEU A 109 -2.24 -0.23 -1.35
N THR A 110 -1.41 -1.23 -1.08
CA THR A 110 -1.58 -2.12 0.07
C THR A 110 -0.83 -1.68 1.32
N THR A 111 0.13 -0.76 1.20
CA THR A 111 0.93 -0.25 2.32
C THR A 111 0.08 0.49 3.34
N ASP A 112 -0.84 1.36 2.89
CA ASP A 112 -1.54 2.30 3.78
C ASP A 112 -2.89 1.80 4.31
N VAL A 113 -3.54 0.83 3.66
CA VAL A 113 -4.88 0.37 4.08
C VAL A 113 -4.82 -1.02 4.69
N ALA A 114 -4.48 -2.01 3.87
CA ALA A 114 -4.17 -3.40 4.26
C ALA A 114 -3.85 -4.21 2.99
N SER A 115 -3.09 -5.30 3.10
CA SER A 115 -2.88 -6.23 1.98
C SER A 115 -4.08 -7.17 1.82
N VAL A 116 -5.13 -6.69 1.15
CA VAL A 116 -6.43 -7.38 1.09
C VAL A 116 -6.95 -7.49 -0.35
N PRO A 117 -7.72 -8.56 -0.68
CA PRO A 117 -8.21 -8.81 -2.04
C PRO A 117 -8.82 -7.61 -2.74
N LEU A 118 -9.68 -6.87 -2.03
CA LEU A 118 -10.36 -5.70 -2.57
C LEU A 118 -9.40 -4.63 -3.15
N LEU A 119 -8.19 -4.51 -2.62
CA LEU A 119 -7.22 -3.47 -3.00
C LEU A 119 -6.24 -3.93 -4.07
N TRP A 120 -5.78 -5.18 -4.04
CA TRP A 120 -4.85 -5.69 -5.05
C TRP A 120 -5.54 -6.27 -6.29
N ILE A 121 -6.85 -6.57 -6.22
CA ILE A 121 -7.62 -7.05 -7.37
C ILE A 121 -7.75 -5.99 -8.47
N PRO A 122 -8.10 -4.71 -8.22
CA PRO A 122 -8.26 -3.73 -9.29
C PRO A 122 -7.01 -3.55 -10.19
N PRO A 123 -5.78 -3.38 -9.67
CA PRO A 123 -4.58 -3.39 -10.50
C PRO A 123 -4.43 -4.66 -11.33
N LEU A 124 -4.61 -5.84 -10.74
CA LEU A 124 -4.48 -7.11 -11.44
C LEU A 124 -5.58 -7.32 -12.48
N ALA A 125 -6.80 -6.91 -12.20
CA ALA A 125 -7.93 -6.95 -13.14
C ALA A 125 -7.66 -6.05 -14.34
N LEU A 126 -7.20 -4.81 -14.11
CA LEU A 126 -6.79 -3.90 -15.18
C LEU A 126 -5.65 -4.49 -16.00
N PHE A 127 -4.65 -5.09 -15.35
CA PHE A 127 -3.55 -5.78 -16.00
C PHE A 127 -4.04 -6.93 -16.90
N LEU A 128 -4.93 -7.80 -16.42
CA LEU A 128 -5.52 -8.87 -17.24
C LEU A 128 -6.36 -8.33 -18.38
N LEU A 129 -7.16 -7.28 -18.13
CA LEU A 129 -7.98 -6.62 -19.13
C LEU A 129 -7.13 -6.06 -20.28
N THR A 130 -5.93 -5.56 -20.00
CA THR A 130 -5.02 -5.11 -21.06
C THR A 130 -4.62 -6.25 -22.01
N PHE A 131 -4.38 -7.47 -21.50
CA PHE A 131 -4.12 -8.64 -22.34
C PHE A 131 -5.36 -9.06 -23.14
N VAL A 132 -6.56 -8.98 -22.55
CA VAL A 132 -7.83 -9.22 -23.25
C VAL A 132 -7.96 -8.28 -24.43
N ILE A 133 -7.74 -6.98 -24.23
CA ILE A 133 -7.85 -5.97 -25.28
C ILE A 133 -6.76 -6.19 -26.33
N ALA A 134 -5.49 -6.30 -25.92
CA ALA A 134 -4.35 -6.35 -26.82
C ALA A 134 -4.36 -7.56 -27.77
N PHE A 135 -4.82 -8.73 -27.30
CA PHE A 135 -4.89 -9.96 -28.11
C PHE A 135 -6.28 -10.20 -28.73
N SER A 136 -7.12 -9.17 -28.80
CA SER A 136 -8.44 -9.21 -29.46
C SER A 136 -8.43 -8.53 -30.83
N ALA A 137 -9.49 -8.74 -31.62
CA ALA A 137 -9.70 -8.02 -32.88
C ALA A 137 -9.86 -6.49 -32.72
N ILE A 138 -10.25 -6.04 -31.52
CA ILE A 138 -10.29 -4.61 -31.18
C ILE A 138 -8.86 -4.11 -30.98
N GLY A 139 -8.01 -4.91 -30.32
CA GLY A 139 -6.59 -4.64 -30.11
C GLY A 139 -5.84 -4.39 -31.42
N ASP A 140 -6.06 -5.20 -32.45
CA ASP A 140 -5.44 -4.98 -33.77
C ASP A 140 -5.79 -3.59 -34.35
N ARG A 141 -7.06 -3.17 -34.27
CA ARG A 141 -7.49 -1.83 -34.73
C ARG A 141 -6.92 -0.70 -33.88
N ILE A 142 -6.91 -0.90 -32.55
CA ILE A 142 -6.31 0.07 -31.63
C ILE A 142 -4.82 0.20 -31.98
N ALA A 143 -4.08 -0.89 -32.14
CA ALA A 143 -2.65 -0.84 -32.44
C ALA A 143 -2.33 -0.11 -33.76
N GLU A 144 -3.18 -0.23 -34.78
CA GLU A 144 -3.06 0.50 -36.05
C GLU A 144 -3.34 2.01 -35.91
N GLY A 145 -4.25 2.41 -35.01
CA GLY A 145 -4.66 3.81 -34.79
C GLY A 145 -4.04 4.50 -33.56
N ALA A 146 -3.39 3.78 -32.64
CA ALA A 146 -3.02 4.25 -31.29
C ALA A 146 -1.62 4.88 -31.18
N ALA A 147 -1.15 5.54 -32.24
CA ALA A 147 -0.06 6.51 -32.08
C ALA A 147 -0.34 7.59 -31.00
N PRO A 148 -1.57 8.16 -30.86
CA PRO A 148 -1.87 9.16 -29.82
C PRO A 148 -1.83 8.61 -28.39
N LEU A 149 -2.23 7.35 -28.16
CA LEU A 149 -2.33 6.76 -26.83
C LEU A 149 -0.97 6.68 -26.12
N LYS A 150 0.09 6.47 -26.91
CA LYS A 150 1.48 6.38 -26.46
C LYS A 150 2.04 7.72 -25.95
N PHE A 151 1.51 8.84 -26.46
CA PHE A 151 1.88 10.17 -26.00
C PHE A 151 1.19 10.49 -24.67
N MET A 152 -0.12 10.26 -24.58
CA MET A 152 -0.93 10.54 -23.39
C MET A 152 -0.37 9.85 -22.13
N VAL A 153 0.25 8.68 -22.29
CA VAL A 153 0.94 7.93 -21.24
C VAL A 153 2.04 8.74 -20.54
N VAL A 154 2.89 9.47 -21.28
CA VAL A 154 3.99 10.29 -20.70
C VAL A 154 3.44 11.40 -19.81
N PHE A 155 2.32 11.99 -20.22
CA PHE A 155 1.71 13.11 -19.48
C PHE A 155 0.85 12.66 -18.31
N LEU A 156 0.16 11.53 -18.43
CA LEU A 156 -0.52 10.93 -17.29
C LEU A 156 0.51 10.53 -16.23
N LEU A 157 1.69 10.04 -16.64
CA LEU A 157 2.85 9.80 -15.76
C LEU A 157 3.24 11.03 -14.94
N ALA A 158 3.34 12.16 -15.64
CA ALA A 158 3.72 13.44 -15.08
C ALA A 158 2.66 13.99 -14.12
N ALA A 159 1.39 13.88 -14.50
CA ALA A 159 0.26 14.29 -13.69
C ALA A 159 0.15 13.44 -12.43
N VAL A 160 0.46 12.14 -12.52
CA VAL A 160 0.50 11.20 -11.41
C VAL A 160 1.61 11.57 -10.41
N MET A 161 2.80 11.92 -10.87
CA MET A 161 3.87 12.36 -9.97
C MET A 161 3.61 13.74 -9.36
N ALA A 162 2.95 14.62 -10.09
CA ALA A 162 2.46 15.87 -9.55
C ALA A 162 1.30 15.68 -8.55
N SER A 163 0.69 14.48 -8.49
CA SER A 163 -0.40 14.18 -7.56
C SER A 163 0.03 13.38 -6.32
N ASP A 164 1.33 13.11 -6.11
CA ASP A 164 1.84 12.44 -4.89
C ASP A 164 1.51 13.22 -3.58
N SER A 165 0.90 14.41 -3.69
CA SER A 165 0.33 15.19 -2.61
C SER A 165 -1.13 14.84 -2.22
N ASP A 166 -1.85 13.98 -2.97
CA ASP A 166 -3.24 13.56 -2.67
C ASP A 166 -3.36 12.03 -2.52
N GLY A 167 -3.25 11.54 -1.28
CA GLY A 167 -3.47 10.14 -0.89
C GLY A 167 -4.94 9.67 -0.90
N GLY A 168 -5.82 10.44 -1.55
CA GLY A 168 -7.26 10.15 -1.65
C GLY A 168 -7.66 9.26 -2.84
N LEU A 169 -8.96 8.97 -2.93
CA LEU A 169 -9.55 8.17 -4.02
C LEU A 169 -9.31 8.77 -5.41
N LYS A 170 -9.17 10.11 -5.50
CA LYS A 170 -8.92 10.80 -6.77
C LYS A 170 -7.54 10.44 -7.32
N GLY A 171 -6.49 10.58 -6.51
CA GLY A 171 -5.14 10.12 -6.83
C GLY A 171 -5.18 8.66 -7.29
N LEU A 172 -5.78 7.77 -6.49
CA LEU A 172 -5.93 6.35 -6.82
C LEU A 172 -6.45 6.09 -8.25
N PHE A 173 -7.56 6.71 -8.65
CA PHE A 173 -8.13 6.51 -9.99
C PHE A 173 -7.21 7.02 -11.10
N ILE A 174 -6.46 8.09 -10.86
CA ILE A 174 -5.48 8.62 -11.81
C ILE A 174 -4.31 7.63 -11.93
N HIS A 175 -3.74 7.15 -10.82
CA HIS A 175 -2.67 6.14 -10.81
C HIS A 175 -3.12 4.86 -11.53
N LEU A 176 -4.31 4.33 -11.25
CA LEU A 176 -4.84 3.13 -11.91
C LEU A 176 -5.12 3.35 -13.40
N GLY A 177 -5.64 4.53 -13.77
CA GLY A 177 -5.87 4.90 -15.17
C GLY A 177 -4.56 5.01 -15.96
N ALA A 178 -3.55 5.68 -15.40
CA ALA A 178 -2.22 5.78 -15.99
C ALA A 178 -1.57 4.39 -16.13
N PHE A 179 -1.59 3.60 -15.05
CA PHE A 179 -1.13 2.21 -15.03
C PHE A 179 -1.76 1.39 -16.17
N PHE A 180 -3.10 1.39 -16.27
CA PHE A 180 -3.82 0.65 -17.30
C PHE A 180 -3.38 1.05 -18.71
N LEU A 181 -3.26 2.36 -18.97
CA LEU A 181 -2.89 2.86 -20.29
C LEU A 181 -1.43 2.54 -20.67
N ILE A 182 -0.50 2.66 -19.73
CA ILE A 182 0.92 2.29 -19.92
C ILE A 182 1.03 0.81 -20.26
N VAL A 183 0.45 -0.03 -19.42
CA VAL A 183 0.48 -1.48 -19.57
C VAL A 183 -0.19 -1.91 -20.88
N LEU A 184 -1.34 -1.31 -21.22
CA LEU A 184 -2.03 -1.57 -22.47
C LEU A 184 -1.16 -1.23 -23.68
N CYS A 185 -0.42 -0.12 -23.66
CA CYS A 185 0.50 0.24 -24.73
C CYS A 185 1.60 -0.82 -24.92
N CYS A 186 2.22 -1.29 -23.84
CA CYS A 186 3.24 -2.34 -23.90
C CYS A 186 2.65 -3.66 -24.42
N HIS A 187 1.46 -4.05 -23.95
CA HIS A 187 0.81 -5.28 -24.39
C HIS A 187 0.32 -5.22 -25.84
N LEU A 188 -0.14 -4.07 -26.33
CA LEU A 188 -0.46 -3.87 -27.75
C LEU A 188 0.79 -4.03 -28.63
N GLU A 189 1.93 -3.50 -28.20
CA GLU A 189 3.19 -3.66 -28.95
C GLU A 189 3.72 -5.09 -28.93
N LEU A 190 3.48 -5.85 -27.85
CA LEU A 190 3.70 -7.30 -27.81
C LEU A 190 2.78 -8.03 -28.78
N ALA A 191 1.48 -7.67 -28.80
CA ALA A 191 0.51 -8.28 -29.69
C ALA A 191 0.84 -8.03 -31.17
N VAL A 192 1.33 -6.85 -31.54
CA VAL A 192 1.80 -6.55 -32.91
C VAL A 192 3.04 -7.36 -33.29
N ARG A 193 3.91 -7.68 -32.32
CA ARG A 193 5.15 -8.45 -32.53
C ARG A 193 4.99 -9.95 -32.31
N ARG A 194 3.75 -10.44 -32.22
CA ARG A 194 3.46 -11.86 -32.09
C ARG A 194 4.01 -12.62 -33.30
N PRO A 195 4.71 -13.76 -33.11
CA PRO A 195 5.22 -14.53 -34.24
C PRO A 195 4.10 -15.33 -34.92
N GLU A 196 4.47 -16.15 -35.91
CA GLU A 196 3.56 -17.14 -36.49
C GLU A 196 3.15 -18.22 -35.45
N PRO A 197 1.96 -18.85 -35.61
CA PRO A 197 1.43 -19.82 -34.64
C PRO A 197 2.40 -20.96 -34.26
N ALA A 198 3.25 -21.38 -35.21
CA ALA A 198 4.28 -22.40 -34.98
C ALA A 198 5.28 -22.05 -33.86
N ARG A 199 5.38 -20.77 -33.44
CA ARG A 199 6.28 -20.29 -32.37
C ARG A 199 5.57 -19.76 -31.14
N LEU A 200 4.27 -20.03 -30.98
CA LEU A 200 3.47 -19.59 -29.82
C LEU A 200 4.15 -19.88 -28.48
N THR A 201 4.65 -21.11 -28.31
CA THR A 201 5.30 -21.53 -27.05
C THR A 201 6.56 -20.72 -26.75
N GLU A 202 7.39 -20.46 -27.77
CA GLU A 202 8.61 -19.66 -27.62
C GLU A 202 8.25 -18.22 -27.21
N PHE A 203 7.25 -17.62 -27.86
CA PHE A 203 6.78 -16.27 -27.53
C PHE A 203 6.29 -16.14 -26.08
N TYR A 204 5.40 -17.03 -25.65
CA TYR A 204 4.88 -16.98 -24.28
C TYR A 204 5.96 -17.27 -23.24
N LEU A 205 6.95 -18.13 -23.54
CA LEU A 205 8.09 -18.36 -22.64
C LEU A 205 8.88 -17.07 -22.39
N TRP A 206 9.24 -16.33 -23.45
CA TRP A 206 9.99 -15.08 -23.32
C TRP A 206 9.16 -13.95 -22.70
N MET A 207 7.85 -13.90 -22.98
CA MET A 207 6.93 -12.99 -22.32
C MET A 207 6.85 -13.28 -20.81
N SER A 208 6.68 -14.55 -20.42
CA SER A 208 6.70 -14.97 -19.02
C SER A 208 8.04 -14.70 -18.35
N LEU A 209 9.16 -14.87 -19.04
CA LEU A 209 10.48 -14.48 -18.52
C LEU A 209 10.54 -12.98 -18.24
N GLY A 210 10.05 -12.13 -19.14
CA GLY A 210 9.93 -10.70 -18.89
C GLY A 210 9.08 -10.39 -17.66
N GLY A 211 7.92 -11.04 -17.53
CA GLY A 211 7.07 -10.91 -16.34
C GLY A 211 7.80 -11.28 -15.04
N VAL A 212 8.49 -12.43 -15.01
CA VAL A 212 9.29 -12.86 -13.84
C VAL A 212 10.40 -11.87 -13.52
N LEU A 213 11.14 -11.39 -14.52
CA LEU A 213 12.22 -10.43 -14.31
C LEU A 213 11.70 -9.09 -13.79
N GLY A 214 10.61 -8.57 -14.35
CA GLY A 214 9.98 -7.34 -13.90
C GLY A 214 9.46 -7.47 -12.46
N GLY A 215 8.71 -8.53 -12.17
CA GLY A 215 8.20 -8.80 -10.83
C GLY A 215 9.30 -9.00 -9.80
N ALA A 216 10.35 -9.76 -10.12
CA ALA A 216 11.49 -9.99 -9.22
C ALA A 216 12.33 -8.72 -8.99
N ALA A 217 12.46 -7.85 -10.00
CA ALA A 217 13.15 -6.58 -9.84
C ALA A 217 12.46 -5.70 -8.79
N THR A 218 11.13 -5.63 -8.81
CA THR A 218 10.35 -4.82 -7.87
C THR A 218 10.15 -5.50 -6.51
N ALA A 219 9.84 -6.79 -6.47
CA ALA A 219 9.49 -7.48 -5.23
C ALA A 219 10.70 -7.97 -4.41
N LEU A 220 11.83 -8.25 -5.07
CA LEU A 220 12.99 -8.88 -4.41
C LEU A 220 14.24 -7.99 -4.48
N LEU A 221 14.58 -7.45 -5.65
CA LEU A 221 15.81 -6.67 -5.80
C LEU A 221 15.66 -5.26 -5.24
N ALA A 222 14.56 -4.56 -5.51
CA ALA A 222 14.36 -3.19 -5.04
C ALA A 222 14.45 -3.05 -3.51
N PRO A 223 13.80 -3.90 -2.69
CA PRO A 223 13.89 -3.78 -1.23
C PRO A 223 15.30 -4.06 -0.66
N ILE A 224 16.14 -4.80 -1.38
CA ILE A 224 17.51 -5.13 -0.95
C ILE A 224 18.51 -4.05 -1.39
N LEU A 225 18.28 -3.44 -2.55
CA LEU A 225 19.21 -2.50 -3.18
C LEU A 225 18.89 -1.04 -2.91
N LEU A 226 17.64 -0.73 -2.52
CA LEU A 226 17.13 0.63 -2.40
C LEU A 226 16.51 0.85 -1.02
N ASN A 227 16.87 1.96 -0.37
CA ASN A 227 16.30 2.35 0.91
C ASN A 227 15.00 3.18 0.76
N THR A 228 14.54 3.36 -0.48
CA THR A 228 13.35 4.14 -0.87
C THR A 228 12.46 3.34 -1.80
N THR A 229 11.23 3.80 -2.04
CA THR A 229 10.23 3.16 -2.92
C THR A 229 10.27 3.68 -4.36
N ILE A 230 11.48 3.90 -4.91
CA ILE A 230 11.67 4.52 -6.23
C ILE A 230 11.43 3.55 -7.38
N GLU A 231 11.25 2.25 -7.10
CA GLU A 231 11.04 1.23 -8.12
C GLU A 231 9.78 1.47 -8.96
N TYR A 232 8.77 2.14 -8.41
CA TYR A 232 7.61 2.60 -9.18
C TYR A 232 8.07 3.56 -10.29
N HIS A 233 8.82 4.61 -9.94
CA HIS A 233 9.41 5.57 -10.88
C HIS A 233 10.31 4.88 -11.91
N LEU A 234 11.19 3.98 -11.47
CA LEU A 234 12.09 3.24 -12.37
C LEU A 234 11.32 2.35 -13.37
N ALA A 235 10.24 1.69 -12.94
CA ALA A 235 9.41 0.88 -13.81
C ALA A 235 8.68 1.73 -14.87
N LEU A 236 8.26 2.95 -14.50
CA LEU A 236 7.69 3.92 -15.45
C LEU A 236 8.74 4.37 -16.48
N VAL A 237 9.95 4.73 -16.03
CA VAL A 237 11.08 5.06 -16.93
C VAL A 237 11.37 3.91 -17.89
N ALA A 238 11.39 2.67 -17.38
CA ALA A 238 11.62 1.49 -18.19
C ALA A 238 10.52 1.29 -19.25
N ALA A 239 9.26 1.53 -18.91
CA ALA A 239 8.14 1.48 -19.86
C ALA A 239 8.28 2.54 -20.96
N LEU A 240 8.73 3.76 -20.62
CA LEU A 240 9.03 4.82 -21.58
C LEU A 240 10.21 4.45 -22.49
N ALA A 241 11.26 3.85 -21.94
CA ALA A 241 12.45 3.47 -22.69
C ALA A 241 12.16 2.45 -23.78
N VAL A 242 11.24 1.52 -23.53
CA VAL A 242 10.86 0.49 -24.50
C VAL A 242 9.79 0.94 -25.48
N ALA A 243 9.12 2.07 -25.23
CA ALA A 243 8.04 2.56 -26.09
C ALA A 243 8.54 2.85 -27.53
N PRO A 244 7.78 2.46 -28.59
CA PRO A 244 8.22 2.64 -29.96
C PRO A 244 7.84 4.04 -30.50
N TRP A 245 8.67 5.03 -30.18
CA TRP A 245 8.49 6.46 -30.51
C TRP A 245 8.48 6.82 -32.00
N HIS A 246 8.99 5.94 -32.88
CA HIS A 246 9.14 6.23 -34.32
C HIS A 246 7.82 6.18 -35.12
N ARG A 247 6.70 5.76 -34.52
CA ARG A 247 5.37 5.64 -35.18
C ARG A 247 4.43 6.81 -34.84
N ALA A 248 4.97 7.87 -34.29
CA ALA A 248 4.22 8.89 -33.60
C ALA A 248 4.03 10.12 -34.52
N ASP A 249 2.80 10.40 -34.94
CA ASP A 249 2.46 11.44 -35.91
C ASP A 249 2.02 12.74 -35.20
N LEU A 250 2.56 13.89 -35.63
CA LEU A 250 2.38 15.21 -35.02
C LEU A 250 0.89 15.61 -34.91
N LYS A 251 0.07 15.20 -35.88
CA LYS A 251 -1.38 15.50 -35.91
C LYS A 251 -2.14 14.94 -34.70
N TRP A 252 -1.61 13.88 -34.09
CA TRP A 252 -2.23 13.20 -32.94
C TRP A 252 -1.60 13.56 -31.61
N ALA A 253 -0.39 14.15 -31.62
CA ALA A 253 0.31 14.57 -30.41
C ALA A 253 -0.31 15.84 -29.79
N LEU A 254 -0.69 16.82 -30.61
CA LEU A 254 -1.26 18.09 -30.12
C LEU A 254 -2.59 17.90 -29.35
N PRO A 255 -3.58 17.12 -29.83
CA PRO A 255 -4.80 16.85 -29.07
C PRO A 255 -4.52 16.06 -27.78
N ALA A 256 -3.56 15.13 -27.78
CA ALA A 256 -3.19 14.38 -26.60
C ALA A 256 -2.58 15.28 -25.50
N VAL A 257 -1.73 16.24 -25.89
CA VAL A 257 -1.19 17.27 -24.99
C VAL A 257 -2.33 18.11 -24.41
N VAL A 258 -3.27 18.57 -25.24
CA VAL A 258 -4.39 19.41 -24.80
C VAL A 258 -5.32 18.66 -23.85
N ILE A 259 -5.60 17.38 -24.10
CA ILE A 259 -6.40 16.54 -23.19
C ILE A 259 -5.66 16.37 -21.85
N ALA A 260 -4.35 16.09 -21.89
CA ALA A 260 -3.57 15.93 -20.67
C ALA A 260 -3.49 17.21 -19.85
N LEU A 261 -3.24 18.36 -20.49
CA LEU A 261 -3.29 19.68 -19.86
C LEU A 261 -4.70 19.98 -19.32
N GLY A 262 -5.75 19.59 -20.04
CA GLY A 262 -7.13 19.72 -19.59
C GLY A 262 -7.43 18.87 -18.35
N VAL A 263 -6.92 17.63 -18.28
CA VAL A 263 -7.07 16.75 -17.11
C VAL A 263 -6.27 17.28 -15.92
N ALA A 264 -5.03 17.70 -16.13
CA ALA A 264 -4.20 18.31 -15.08
C ALA A 264 -4.83 19.61 -14.54
N ALA A 265 -5.33 20.47 -15.44
CA ALA A 265 -6.03 21.69 -15.05
C ALA A 265 -7.36 21.40 -14.36
N LEU A 266 -8.14 20.40 -14.80
CA LEU A 266 -9.38 20.00 -14.15
C LEU A 266 -9.10 19.45 -12.74
N TYR A 267 -8.05 18.65 -12.59
CA TYR A 267 -7.59 18.14 -11.31
C TYR A 267 -7.22 19.28 -10.35
N GLN A 268 -6.36 20.20 -10.80
CA GLN A 268 -5.95 21.38 -10.04
C GLN A 268 -7.16 22.24 -9.65
N ASN A 269 -8.03 22.58 -10.60
CA ASN A 269 -9.25 23.36 -10.30
C ASN A 269 -10.20 22.61 -9.35
N SER A 270 -10.23 21.29 -9.36
CA SER A 270 -11.05 20.49 -8.43
C SER A 270 -10.46 20.38 -7.03
N PHE A 271 -9.13 20.53 -6.90
CA PHE A 271 -8.41 20.58 -5.64
C PHE A 271 -8.50 22.00 -5.05
N ASP A 272 -8.27 23.03 -5.86
CA ASP A 272 -8.47 24.43 -5.49
C ASP A 272 -9.93 24.69 -5.12
N ALA A 273 -10.90 24.13 -5.86
CA ALA A 273 -12.31 24.21 -5.48
C ALA A 273 -12.64 23.42 -4.21
N TYR A 274 -11.93 22.32 -3.93
CA TYR A 274 -12.10 21.55 -2.70
C TYR A 274 -11.55 22.31 -1.50
N LEU A 275 -10.33 22.84 -1.58
CA LEU A 275 -9.74 23.71 -0.55
C LEU A 275 -10.56 24.99 -0.36
N TRP A 276 -11.02 25.61 -1.46
CA TRP A 276 -11.92 26.76 -1.41
C TRP A 276 -13.27 26.40 -0.77
N LEU A 277 -13.84 25.22 -1.06
CA LEU A 277 -15.05 24.74 -0.40
C LEU A 277 -14.81 24.41 1.08
N GLU A 278 -13.66 23.86 1.44
CA GLU A 278 -13.29 23.57 2.83
C GLU A 278 -13.07 24.86 3.64
N GLU A 279 -12.49 25.89 3.00
CA GLU A 279 -12.25 27.21 3.59
C GLU A 279 -13.52 28.08 3.65
N TYR A 280 -14.44 27.97 2.68
CA TYR A 280 -15.64 28.82 2.58
C TYR A 280 -16.98 28.14 2.89
N VAL A 281 -17.06 26.80 2.94
CA VAL A 281 -18.23 26.06 3.46
C VAL A 281 -17.97 25.69 4.91
N PRO A 282 -18.64 26.35 5.88
CA PRO A 282 -18.24 26.26 7.27
C PRO A 282 -18.67 24.93 7.91
N ILE A 283 -17.73 24.01 8.08
CA ILE A 283 -17.65 23.24 9.33
C ILE A 283 -16.38 23.70 10.06
N LYS A 284 -16.61 24.74 10.86
CA LYS A 284 -15.74 25.40 11.85
C LYS A 284 -14.76 26.49 11.39
N ALA A 285 -15.17 27.68 11.86
CA ALA A 285 -14.37 28.78 12.39
C ALA A 285 -13.99 29.91 11.43
N ALA A 286 -14.78 30.98 11.56
CA ALA A 286 -14.51 32.31 11.09
C ALA A 286 -13.26 32.93 11.77
N ALA A 287 -12.36 33.52 10.98
CA ALA A 287 -11.72 34.80 11.30
C ALA A 287 -10.96 35.41 10.11
N ALA A 288 -11.34 36.64 9.78
CA ALA A 288 -10.50 37.75 9.30
C ALA A 288 -9.94 37.77 7.85
N GLY A 289 -10.45 38.74 7.07
CA GLY A 289 -9.62 39.87 6.61
C GLY A 289 -8.91 39.77 5.24
N THR A 290 -9.60 40.27 4.21
CA THR A 290 -9.12 40.99 2.99
C THR A 290 -7.60 41.07 2.70
N ASP A 291 -7.16 40.51 1.56
CA ASP A 291 -6.76 41.30 0.37
C ASP A 291 -6.16 40.42 -0.77
N SER A 292 -6.82 40.42 -1.93
CA SER A 292 -6.23 40.17 -3.27
C SER A 292 -5.33 38.94 -3.48
N MET A 293 -5.75 37.75 -3.05
CA MET A 293 -5.00 36.49 -3.24
C MET A 293 -5.15 35.88 -4.65
N PHE A 294 -6.26 36.17 -5.32
CA PHE A 294 -6.71 35.46 -6.53
C PHE A 294 -5.76 35.50 -7.74
N TRP A 295 -5.08 36.63 -8.00
CA TRP A 295 -4.16 36.75 -9.15
C TRP A 295 -2.72 36.38 -8.85
N ARG A 296 -2.30 36.35 -7.56
CA ARG A 296 -0.97 35.88 -7.18
C ARG A 296 -0.93 34.36 -7.12
N GLU A 297 -1.98 33.68 -6.70
CA GLU A 297 -2.00 32.20 -6.68
C GLU A 297 -2.23 31.58 -8.06
N ALA A 298 -2.93 32.25 -8.97
CA ALA A 298 -3.22 31.72 -10.31
C ALA A 298 -2.01 31.66 -11.27
N LEU A 299 -0.85 32.22 -10.90
CA LEU A 299 0.31 32.35 -11.79
C LEU A 299 1.67 31.99 -11.15
N LEU A 300 1.71 31.42 -9.95
CA LEU A 300 2.97 31.16 -9.24
C LEU A 300 3.54 29.76 -9.48
N ILE A 301 4.81 29.80 -9.89
CA ILE A 301 5.77 28.74 -10.18
C ILE A 301 6.26 28.02 -8.88
N ASP A 302 5.73 28.38 -7.71
CA ASP A 302 6.16 27.87 -6.39
C ASP A 302 5.47 26.56 -5.96
N ARG A 303 4.65 25.96 -6.83
CA ARG A 303 4.01 24.66 -6.60
C ARG A 303 4.78 23.58 -7.37
N PRO A 304 5.43 22.60 -6.68
CA PRO A 304 6.23 21.56 -7.35
C PRO A 304 5.41 20.78 -8.39
N GLU A 305 4.10 20.72 -8.22
CA GLU A 305 3.13 20.09 -9.12
C GLU A 305 2.99 20.85 -10.46
N PHE A 306 2.99 22.19 -10.41
CA PHE A 306 2.90 23.06 -11.59
C PHE A 306 4.24 23.13 -12.34
N ALA A 307 5.35 23.10 -11.60
CA ALA A 307 6.69 22.91 -12.17
C ALA A 307 6.83 21.55 -12.86
N GLY A 308 6.24 20.49 -12.29
CA GLY A 308 6.12 19.16 -12.90
C GLY A 308 5.31 19.18 -14.20
N ALA A 309 4.16 19.86 -14.22
CA ALA A 309 3.32 20.01 -15.41
C ALA A 309 4.02 20.81 -16.54
N ILE A 310 4.75 21.89 -16.20
CA ILE A 310 5.56 22.67 -17.14
C ILE A 310 6.74 21.85 -17.67
N LEU A 311 7.47 21.17 -16.79
CA LEU A 311 8.58 20.29 -17.16
C LEU A 311 8.09 19.21 -18.13
N CYS A 312 6.95 18.58 -17.85
CA CYS A 312 6.40 17.52 -18.68
C CYS A 312 5.81 18.02 -20.00
N SER A 313 5.31 19.26 -20.03
CA SER A 313 4.98 19.97 -21.28
C SER A 313 6.22 20.24 -22.13
N ILE A 314 7.37 20.52 -21.50
CA ILE A 314 8.67 20.67 -22.16
C ILE A 314 9.21 19.32 -22.64
N LEU A 315 9.10 18.24 -21.85
CA LEU A 315 9.54 16.89 -22.26
C LEU A 315 8.73 16.34 -23.42
N ALA A 316 7.43 16.60 -23.40
CA ALA A 316 6.53 16.30 -24.49
C ALA A 316 6.87 17.05 -25.77
N LEU A 317 7.15 18.35 -25.66
CA LEU A 317 7.62 19.17 -26.76
C LEU A 317 9.00 18.70 -27.27
N ALA A 318 9.88 18.25 -26.38
CA ALA A 318 11.16 17.64 -26.72
C ALA A 318 10.98 16.26 -27.39
N ALA A 319 10.06 15.41 -26.94
CA ALA A 319 9.71 14.14 -27.55
C ALA A 319 9.05 14.31 -28.94
N LEU A 320 8.24 15.37 -29.09
CA LEU A 320 7.69 15.87 -30.35
C LEU A 320 8.81 16.28 -31.32
N MET A 321 9.84 16.97 -30.82
CA MET A 321 11.02 17.35 -31.62
C MET A 321 11.99 16.17 -31.86
N ALA A 322 11.95 15.15 -31.00
CA ALA A 322 12.84 13.99 -30.97
C ALA A 322 12.26 12.72 -31.60
N SER A 323 11.37 12.83 -32.61
CA SER A 323 10.90 11.73 -33.48
C SER A 323 12.03 10.95 -34.21
N ARG A 324 13.29 11.10 -33.78
CA ARG A 324 14.49 10.42 -34.26
C ARG A 324 15.26 9.60 -33.20
N SER A 325 14.98 9.67 -31.89
CA SER A 325 15.71 8.87 -30.88
C SER A 325 14.93 8.52 -29.58
N ALA A 326 14.47 7.27 -29.49
CA ALA A 326 13.94 6.65 -28.27
C ALA A 326 14.77 6.85 -26.98
N PRO A 327 16.12 6.75 -26.99
CA PRO A 327 16.92 6.93 -25.78
C PRO A 327 16.90 8.37 -25.24
N LEU A 328 16.65 9.39 -26.08
CA LEU A 328 16.57 10.77 -25.62
C LEU A 328 15.29 11.02 -24.82
N VAL A 329 14.16 10.46 -25.28
CA VAL A 329 12.89 10.54 -24.55
C VAL A 329 12.97 9.80 -23.23
N ALA A 330 13.61 8.62 -23.22
CA ALA A 330 13.86 7.85 -22.01
C ALA A 330 14.76 8.59 -21.01
N ALA A 331 15.82 9.28 -21.50
CA ALA A 331 16.73 10.03 -20.65
C ALA A 331 16.08 11.29 -20.07
N ILE A 332 15.32 12.03 -20.88
CA ILE A 332 14.61 13.24 -20.45
C ILE A 332 13.46 12.89 -19.50
N GLY A 333 12.67 11.87 -19.82
CA GLY A 333 11.65 11.33 -18.92
C GLY A 333 12.29 10.78 -17.64
N GLY A 334 13.35 9.99 -17.77
CA GLY A 334 14.14 9.48 -16.64
C GLY A 334 14.63 10.59 -15.71
N LEU A 335 15.20 11.66 -16.26
CA LEU A 335 15.64 12.80 -15.47
C LEU A 335 14.48 13.45 -14.73
N ALA A 336 13.35 13.73 -15.36
CA ALA A 336 12.22 14.36 -14.67
C ALA A 336 11.54 13.47 -13.64
N LEU A 337 11.47 12.15 -13.88
CA LEU A 337 10.87 11.20 -12.95
C LEU A 337 11.79 10.92 -11.75
N LEU A 338 13.10 11.09 -11.92
CA LEU A 338 14.08 10.91 -10.85
C LEU A 338 14.45 12.23 -10.18
N LEU A 339 14.22 13.40 -10.80
CA LEU A 339 14.65 14.68 -10.24
C LEU A 339 14.01 14.98 -8.88
N PRO A 340 12.68 14.86 -8.67
CA PRO A 340 12.07 15.07 -7.35
C PRO A 340 12.69 14.16 -6.29
N VAL A 341 12.83 12.87 -6.62
CA VAL A 341 13.44 11.84 -5.76
C VAL A 341 14.92 12.13 -5.44
N LEU A 342 15.68 12.64 -6.41
CA LEU A 342 17.10 12.98 -6.25
C LEU A 342 17.28 14.30 -5.51
N THR A 343 16.27 15.17 -5.50
CA THR A 343 16.24 16.40 -4.69
C THR A 343 15.62 16.18 -3.31
N GLU A 344 14.92 15.07 -3.11
CA GLU A 344 14.40 14.56 -1.83
C GLU A 344 15.47 13.96 -0.93
N ASP A 345 16.76 14.14 -1.23
CA ASP A 345 17.84 13.98 -0.26
C ASP A 345 17.77 15.11 0.80
N GLY A 346 16.64 15.16 1.51
CA GLY A 346 16.54 15.13 2.96
C GLY A 346 17.45 16.07 3.72
N GLU A 347 17.26 17.39 3.57
CA GLU A 347 17.70 18.29 4.64
C GLU A 347 17.04 17.84 5.95
N GLY A 348 17.81 17.22 6.84
CA GLY A 348 17.32 16.74 8.14
C GLY A 348 17.19 15.22 8.29
N VAL A 349 17.28 14.42 7.20
CA VAL A 349 17.18 12.95 7.31
C VAL A 349 18.40 12.38 8.05
N GLN A 350 18.16 11.81 9.22
CA GLN A 350 19.20 11.23 10.09
C GLN A 350 19.38 9.72 9.87
N PHE A 351 18.32 9.05 9.44
CA PHE A 351 18.29 7.60 9.25
C PHE A 351 17.18 7.21 8.29
N ARG A 352 17.49 6.33 7.34
CA ARG A 352 16.51 5.75 6.41
C ARG A 352 16.93 4.33 6.08
N GLU A 353 16.10 3.37 6.46
CA GLU A 353 16.29 1.95 6.13
C GLU A 353 14.99 1.37 5.57
N ARG A 354 15.11 0.39 4.69
CA ARG A 354 13.97 -0.32 4.12
C ARG A 354 14.03 -1.78 4.53
N SER A 355 13.04 -2.21 5.31
CA SER A 355 12.89 -3.59 5.75
C SER A 355 11.79 -4.31 4.94
N PHE A 356 11.49 -5.56 5.30
CA PHE A 356 10.33 -6.28 4.78
C PHE A 356 9.00 -5.61 5.17
N PHE A 357 8.97 -4.88 6.29
CA PHE A 357 7.76 -4.29 6.86
C PHE A 357 7.47 -2.89 6.31
N GLY A 358 8.49 -2.15 5.87
CA GLY A 358 8.31 -0.84 5.27
C GLY A 358 9.61 -0.04 5.21
N VAL A 359 9.49 1.22 4.82
CA VAL A 359 10.57 2.20 4.91
C VAL A 359 10.45 2.87 6.27
N LEU A 360 11.49 2.78 7.10
CA LEU A 360 11.62 3.49 8.35
C LEU A 360 12.52 4.71 8.14
N GLU A 361 12.00 5.88 8.45
CA GLU A 361 12.69 7.15 8.25
C GLU A 361 12.68 7.98 9.54
N ILE A 362 13.82 8.61 9.83
CA ILE A 362 13.97 9.57 10.91
C ILE A 362 14.49 10.88 10.34
N GLU A 363 13.74 11.94 10.55
CA GLU A 363 14.01 13.27 10.01
C GLU A 363 13.95 14.31 11.12
N ASP A 364 14.91 15.24 11.11
CA ASP A 364 14.93 16.41 11.98
C ASP A 364 14.39 17.62 11.22
N SER A 365 13.44 18.32 11.82
CA SER A 365 13.02 19.65 11.37
C SER A 365 13.48 20.71 12.37
N GLY A 366 14.34 21.62 11.90
CA GLY A 366 14.97 22.64 12.72
C GLY A 366 16.06 22.09 13.65
N GLU A 367 16.54 22.93 14.56
CA GLU A 367 17.64 22.59 15.48
C GLU A 367 17.21 22.71 16.94
N ALA A 368 17.91 22.01 17.83
CA ALA A 368 17.70 22.16 19.27
C ALA A 368 17.88 23.63 19.71
N PRO A 369 17.06 24.16 20.65
CA PRO A 369 16.07 23.44 21.47
C PRO A 369 14.65 23.41 20.88
N THR A 370 14.39 24.06 19.75
CA THR A 370 13.04 24.21 19.19
C THR A 370 12.71 23.18 18.11
N GLY A 371 13.71 22.46 17.62
CA GLY A 371 13.57 21.46 16.58
C GLY A 371 12.91 20.17 17.06
N TRP A 372 12.43 19.41 16.09
CA TRP A 372 11.69 18.17 16.27
C TRP A 372 12.32 17.05 15.46
N ARG A 373 12.25 15.84 15.98
CA ARG A 373 12.61 14.61 15.30
C ARG A 373 11.35 13.81 15.04
N TYR A 374 11.10 13.46 13.80
CA TYR A 374 9.98 12.66 13.35
C TYR A 374 10.47 11.25 13.05
N LEU A 375 9.66 10.25 13.39
CA LEU A 375 9.84 8.88 12.91
C LEU A 375 8.63 8.52 12.07
N SER A 376 8.88 8.22 10.81
CA SER A 376 7.87 7.79 9.85
C SER A 376 8.12 6.34 9.46
N HIS A 377 7.04 5.58 9.28
CA HIS A 377 7.09 4.23 8.70
C HIS A 377 6.10 4.17 7.55
N GLY A 378 6.58 3.92 6.33
CA GLY A 378 5.77 4.08 5.12
C GLY A 378 5.37 5.55 4.92
N THR A 379 4.07 5.83 4.80
CA THR A 379 3.53 7.20 4.65
C THR A 379 3.05 7.80 5.97
N THR A 380 3.21 7.08 7.08
CA THR A 380 2.59 7.42 8.37
C THR A 380 3.62 7.89 9.38
N LEU A 381 3.30 8.99 10.07
CA LEU A 381 4.06 9.46 11.21
C LEU A 381 3.78 8.57 12.44
N HIS A 382 4.81 7.91 12.97
CA HIS A 382 4.73 7.01 14.13
C HIS A 382 5.39 7.57 15.40
N GLY A 383 5.73 8.85 15.38
CA GLY A 383 6.02 9.59 16.60
C GLY A 383 6.82 10.85 16.35
N VAL A 384 6.82 11.69 17.38
CA VAL A 384 7.59 12.92 17.44
C VAL A 384 8.42 12.94 18.71
N MET A 385 9.61 13.52 18.63
CA MET A 385 10.50 13.75 19.75
C MET A 385 11.03 15.18 19.69
N SER A 386 11.03 15.88 20.82
CA SER A 386 11.71 17.18 20.91
C SER A 386 13.22 17.00 20.93
N LEU A 387 13.92 17.84 20.16
CA LEU A 387 15.38 17.93 20.20
C LEU A 387 15.91 18.69 21.42
N ASP A 388 15.04 19.31 22.24
CA ASP A 388 15.42 19.92 23.52
C ASP A 388 15.94 18.83 24.48
N PRO A 389 17.19 18.95 24.98
CA PRO A 389 17.73 18.04 25.98
C PRO A 389 16.85 17.82 27.22
N ASN A 390 16.03 18.82 27.59
CA ASN A 390 15.15 18.77 28.75
C ASN A 390 13.79 18.12 28.46
N ARG A 391 13.39 18.03 27.19
CA ARG A 391 12.09 17.49 26.75
C ARG A 391 12.18 16.20 25.95
N ASN A 392 13.39 15.73 25.67
CA ASN A 392 13.65 14.49 24.92
C ASN A 392 13.25 13.17 25.64
N ARG A 393 12.58 13.27 26.80
CA ARG A 393 11.93 12.16 27.52
C ARG A 393 10.43 12.37 27.69
N GLU A 394 9.89 13.46 27.15
CA GLU A 394 8.48 13.75 27.17
C GLU A 394 7.77 12.86 26.13
N PRO A 395 6.79 12.04 26.52
CA PRO A 395 5.92 11.37 25.55
C PRO A 395 5.16 12.41 24.73
N MET A 396 5.18 12.27 23.42
CA MET A 396 4.57 13.20 22.46
C MET A 396 3.73 12.44 21.43
N SER A 397 3.12 13.15 20.49
CA SER A 397 2.14 12.63 19.51
C SER A 397 1.01 11.90 20.22
N TYR A 398 0.57 10.75 19.72
CA TYR A 398 -0.53 9.98 20.28
C TYR A 398 -0.22 9.36 21.65
N TYR A 399 1.05 9.43 22.08
CA TYR A 399 1.51 9.05 23.42
C TYR A 399 1.49 10.19 24.44
N TYR A 400 1.08 11.40 24.06
CA TYR A 400 1.05 12.56 24.96
C TYR A 400 0.15 12.31 26.18
N ARG A 401 0.48 12.92 27.32
CA ARG A 401 -0.12 12.59 28.63
C ARG A 401 -1.63 12.73 28.67
N GLU A 402 -2.16 13.70 27.93
CA GLU A 402 -3.58 13.98 27.92
C GLU A 402 -4.36 13.13 26.91
N THR A 403 -3.69 12.26 26.16
CA THR A 403 -4.36 11.32 25.25
C THR A 403 -4.94 10.12 26.02
N PRO A 404 -5.89 9.38 25.42
CA PRO A 404 -6.34 8.09 25.93
C PRO A 404 -5.20 7.13 26.29
N ILE A 405 -4.15 7.05 25.48
CA ILE A 405 -3.00 6.17 25.76
C ILE A 405 -2.19 6.70 26.94
N GLY A 406 -1.81 7.98 26.89
CA GLY A 406 -0.98 8.60 27.92
C GLY A 406 -1.63 8.57 29.31
N SER A 407 -2.91 8.90 29.39
CA SER A 407 -3.67 8.91 30.65
C SER A 407 -3.77 7.53 31.31
N LEU A 408 -3.94 6.46 30.51
CA LEU A 408 -3.98 5.09 31.02
C LEU A 408 -2.61 4.62 31.52
N PHE A 409 -1.54 4.91 30.77
CA PHE A 409 -0.19 4.60 31.24
C PHE A 409 0.15 5.38 32.50
N GLU A 410 -0.18 6.67 32.58
CA GLU A 410 0.05 7.49 33.76
C GLU A 410 -0.71 6.94 34.97
N GLU A 411 -1.99 6.60 34.84
CA GLU A 411 -2.76 5.97 35.93
C GLU A 411 -2.13 4.67 36.41
N VAL A 412 -1.90 3.72 35.50
CA VAL A 412 -1.49 2.35 35.85
C VAL A 412 -0.06 2.32 36.40
N THR A 413 0.85 3.09 35.82
CA THR A 413 2.24 3.21 36.32
C THR A 413 2.31 3.95 37.65
N ASN A 414 1.40 4.89 37.92
CA ASN A 414 1.28 5.54 39.23
C ASN A 414 0.69 4.61 40.28
N ALA A 415 -0.30 3.80 39.94
CA ALA A 415 -0.92 2.84 40.86
C ALA A 415 0.02 1.70 41.27
N LYS A 416 0.92 1.27 40.37
CA LYS A 416 1.88 0.19 40.60
C LYS A 416 3.33 0.67 40.39
N PRO A 417 3.91 1.44 41.32
CA PRO A 417 5.20 2.09 41.08
C PRO A 417 6.39 1.12 40.91
N THR A 418 6.33 -0.08 41.48
CA THR A 418 7.45 -1.05 41.46
C THR A 418 7.03 -2.49 41.13
N THR A 419 5.74 -2.76 41.00
CA THR A 419 5.20 -4.12 40.78
C THR A 419 4.42 -4.25 39.48
N LEU A 420 4.50 -3.23 38.63
CA LEU A 420 3.81 -3.24 37.34
C LEU A 420 4.46 -4.24 36.40
N HIS A 421 3.60 -5.03 35.75
CA HIS A 421 3.97 -5.84 34.58
C HIS A 421 3.36 -5.23 33.31
N ALA A 422 4.17 -4.49 32.55
CA ALA A 422 3.74 -3.79 31.35
C ALA A 422 4.14 -4.54 30.08
N GLY A 423 3.24 -4.55 29.10
CA GLY A 423 3.47 -5.11 27.77
C GLY A 423 3.21 -4.06 26.71
N VAL A 424 4.08 -4.00 25.71
CA VAL A 424 3.89 -3.17 24.52
C VAL A 424 4.14 -4.03 23.28
N ILE A 425 3.16 -4.12 22.40
CA ILE A 425 3.25 -4.79 21.10
C ILE A 425 3.38 -3.70 20.03
N GLY A 426 4.49 -3.71 19.30
CA GLY A 426 4.94 -2.59 18.47
C GLY A 426 5.69 -1.56 19.32
N LEU A 427 6.87 -1.13 18.89
CA LEU A 427 7.71 -0.21 19.66
C LEU A 427 7.66 1.23 19.14
N GLY A 428 7.57 1.42 17.81
CA GLY A 428 7.70 2.73 17.18
C GLY A 428 8.98 3.44 17.64
N MET A 429 8.89 4.72 18.04
CA MET A 429 10.03 5.43 18.64
C MET A 429 10.40 4.93 20.05
N GLY A 430 9.50 4.24 20.73
CA GLY A 430 9.63 3.87 22.15
C GLY A 430 9.08 4.90 23.14
N SER A 431 8.33 5.90 22.69
CA SER A 431 7.81 7.00 23.53
C SER A 431 6.96 6.51 24.72
N SER A 432 6.19 5.41 24.55
CA SER A 432 5.42 4.78 25.62
C SER A 432 6.26 4.34 26.82
N THR A 433 7.54 4.05 26.60
CA THR A 433 8.44 3.59 27.64
C THR A 433 8.85 4.70 28.61
N CYS A 434 8.59 5.97 28.28
CA CYS A 434 8.80 7.11 29.18
C CYS A 434 7.77 7.27 30.28
N TYR A 435 6.74 6.42 30.31
CA TYR A 435 5.90 6.23 31.50
C TYR A 435 6.49 5.24 32.51
N ALA A 436 7.55 4.50 32.14
CA ALA A 436 8.16 3.50 33.02
C ALA A 436 8.75 4.13 34.29
N LYS A 437 8.66 3.39 35.38
CA LYS A 437 9.28 3.71 36.67
C LYS A 437 10.30 2.65 37.08
N PRO A 438 11.33 3.02 37.86
CA PRO A 438 12.33 2.07 38.34
C PRO A 438 11.69 0.89 39.10
N GLY A 439 12.12 -0.32 38.76
CA GLY A 439 11.66 -1.57 39.39
C GLY A 439 10.44 -2.22 38.75
N GLN A 440 9.77 -1.57 37.79
CA GLN A 440 8.70 -2.19 37.00
C GLN A 440 9.28 -3.18 35.96
N ASP A 441 8.49 -4.18 35.58
CA ASP A 441 8.87 -5.17 34.56
C ASP A 441 8.17 -4.84 33.23
N TRP A 442 8.95 -4.44 32.24
CA TRP A 442 8.47 -4.05 30.92
C TRP A 442 8.92 -5.04 29.86
N LYS A 443 7.96 -5.52 29.06
CA LYS A 443 8.22 -6.34 27.88
C LYS A 443 7.74 -5.65 26.61
N VAL A 444 8.63 -5.54 25.63
CA VAL A 444 8.34 -4.98 24.32
C VAL A 444 8.41 -6.11 23.29
N PHE A 445 7.39 -6.24 22.46
CA PHE A 445 7.34 -7.18 21.34
C PHE A 445 7.46 -6.39 20.04
N GLU A 446 8.55 -6.57 19.32
CA GLU A 446 8.82 -5.86 18.06
C GLU A 446 9.33 -6.85 17.02
N ILE A 447 8.76 -6.81 15.82
CA ILE A 447 9.11 -7.70 14.72
C ILE A 447 10.25 -7.14 13.87
N ASP A 448 10.38 -5.81 13.79
CA ASP A 448 11.36 -5.12 12.97
C ASP A 448 12.61 -4.71 13.78
N GLN A 449 13.76 -5.22 13.37
CA GLN A 449 15.04 -4.92 14.01
C GLN A 449 15.46 -3.45 13.85
N ASP A 450 15.07 -2.79 12.75
CA ASP A 450 15.42 -1.40 12.50
C ASP A 450 14.63 -0.44 13.41
N VAL A 451 13.38 -0.78 13.74
CA VAL A 451 12.59 -0.06 14.76
C VAL A 451 13.23 -0.19 16.14
N VAL A 452 13.68 -1.40 16.52
CA VAL A 452 14.43 -1.60 17.77
C VAL A 452 15.71 -0.78 17.81
N ARG A 453 16.46 -0.75 16.69
CA ARG A 453 17.69 0.04 16.59
C ARG A 453 17.39 1.53 16.76
N ALA A 454 16.35 2.05 16.11
CA ALA A 454 15.91 3.44 16.27
C ALA A 454 15.59 3.77 17.74
N ALA A 455 14.77 2.94 18.39
CA ALA A 455 14.33 3.14 19.77
C ALA A 455 15.44 2.99 20.83
N THR A 456 16.51 2.25 20.52
CA THR A 456 17.60 1.96 21.45
C THR A 456 18.83 2.85 21.27
N ASP A 457 19.13 3.31 20.06
CA ASP A 457 20.30 4.15 19.77
C ASP A 457 20.04 5.61 20.20
N PRO A 458 20.77 6.16 21.20
CA PRO A 458 20.60 7.54 21.65
C PRO A 458 20.90 8.61 20.60
N LYS A 459 21.61 8.26 19.52
CA LYS A 459 21.89 9.16 18.39
C LYS A 459 20.71 9.25 17.42
N LEU A 460 19.89 8.21 17.37
CA LEU A 460 18.59 8.19 16.70
C LEU A 460 17.55 8.68 17.72
N VAL A 461 16.46 7.97 17.99
CA VAL A 461 15.46 8.46 18.96
C VAL A 461 15.82 8.05 20.39
N GLY A 462 16.19 6.79 20.61
CA GLY A 462 16.78 6.33 21.87
C GLY A 462 15.88 6.39 23.11
N PHE A 463 14.55 6.45 22.97
CA PHE A 463 13.65 6.52 24.13
C PHE A 463 13.80 5.32 25.06
N LEU A 464 13.95 4.11 24.52
CA LEU A 464 14.10 2.91 25.36
C LEU A 464 15.33 3.03 26.26
N ASN A 465 16.46 3.50 25.71
CA ASN A 465 17.68 3.72 26.48
C ASN A 465 17.51 4.80 27.57
N ARG A 466 16.80 5.89 27.25
CA ARG A 466 16.59 7.02 28.16
C ARG A 466 15.56 6.72 29.26
N CYS A 467 14.56 5.92 28.95
CA CYS A 467 13.35 5.80 29.77
C CYS A 467 13.16 4.44 30.44
N ALA A 468 13.45 3.35 29.74
CA ALA A 468 13.29 1.99 30.26
C ALA A 468 14.46 1.09 29.81
N PRO A 469 15.70 1.36 30.25
CA PRO A 469 16.89 0.63 29.81
C PRO A 469 16.86 -0.87 30.19
N ASP A 470 16.11 -1.22 31.23
CA ASP A 470 15.95 -2.60 31.71
C ASP A 470 14.77 -3.34 31.02
N ALA A 471 14.04 -2.68 30.12
CA ALA A 471 12.92 -3.31 29.40
C ALA A 471 13.40 -4.47 28.53
N LYS A 472 12.68 -5.59 28.58
CA LYS A 472 13.00 -6.78 27.80
C LYS A 472 12.40 -6.70 26.41
N ILE A 473 13.26 -6.60 25.40
CA ILE A 473 12.87 -6.66 23.99
C ILE A 473 12.75 -8.14 23.56
N ILE A 474 11.60 -8.50 23.01
CA ILE A 474 11.27 -9.83 22.51
C ILE A 474 11.05 -9.70 21.01
N MET A 475 12.06 -10.09 20.23
CA MET A 475 12.02 -10.00 18.78
C MET A 475 11.07 -11.03 18.14
N GLY A 476 10.25 -10.58 17.19
CA GLY A 476 9.40 -11.42 16.34
C GLY A 476 7.92 -11.07 16.39
N ASP A 477 7.10 -11.82 15.64
CA ASP A 477 5.65 -11.61 15.60
C ASP A 477 5.04 -11.73 17.02
N ALA A 478 4.40 -10.65 17.46
CA ALA A 478 3.89 -10.55 18.81
C ALA A 478 2.80 -11.60 19.12
N ARG A 479 1.96 -11.97 18.15
CA ARG A 479 0.91 -12.99 18.35
C ARG A 479 1.52 -14.36 18.64
N LEU A 480 2.62 -14.70 17.98
CA LEU A 480 3.38 -15.93 18.26
C LEU A 480 4.16 -15.84 19.58
N GLN A 481 4.91 -14.75 19.80
CA GLN A 481 5.72 -14.59 21.00
C GLN A 481 4.89 -14.54 22.28
N MET A 482 3.69 -13.96 22.21
CA MET A 482 2.75 -13.86 23.34
C MET A 482 2.27 -15.23 23.83
N GLN A 483 2.24 -16.27 22.98
CA GLN A 483 1.81 -17.61 23.39
C GLN A 483 2.69 -18.19 24.50
N SER A 484 4.00 -17.89 24.45
CA SER A 484 5.00 -18.35 25.42
C SER A 484 5.00 -17.56 26.73
N GLN A 485 4.27 -16.44 26.80
CA GLN A 485 4.22 -15.60 27.99
C GLN A 485 3.30 -16.20 29.06
N PRO A 486 3.57 -15.96 30.34
CA PRO A 486 2.71 -16.42 31.43
C PRO A 486 1.29 -15.84 31.33
N ASP A 487 0.30 -16.64 31.69
CA ASP A 487 -1.10 -16.20 31.83
C ASP A 487 -1.25 -15.28 33.05
N ASN A 488 -2.22 -14.36 33.01
CA ASN A 488 -2.52 -13.41 34.09
C ASN A 488 -1.31 -12.58 34.58
N TRP A 489 -0.42 -12.23 33.66
CA TRP A 489 0.82 -11.52 33.98
C TRP A 489 0.73 -10.02 33.72
N PHE A 490 0.15 -9.58 32.61
CA PHE A 490 0.16 -8.18 32.20
C PHE A 490 -0.90 -7.36 32.94
N ASP A 491 -0.49 -6.26 33.56
CA ASP A 491 -1.40 -5.26 34.14
C ASP A 491 -1.90 -4.27 33.09
N ILE A 492 -1.04 -3.96 32.12
CA ILE A 492 -1.34 -3.14 30.95
C ILE A 492 -0.67 -3.77 29.74
N LEU A 493 -1.41 -3.89 28.65
CA LEU A 493 -0.89 -4.36 27.36
C LEU A 493 -1.35 -3.39 26.28
N LEU A 494 -0.41 -2.67 25.68
CA LEU A 494 -0.65 -1.86 24.50
C LEU A 494 -0.44 -2.69 23.23
N VAL A 495 -1.40 -2.64 22.30
CA VAL A 495 -1.32 -3.17 20.94
C VAL A 495 -1.25 -1.99 19.98
N ASP A 496 -0.04 -1.69 19.52
CA ASP A 496 0.34 -0.61 18.60
C ASP A 496 1.27 -1.15 17.49
N ALA A 497 0.93 -2.29 16.90
CA ALA A 497 1.72 -2.94 15.85
C ALA A 497 1.25 -2.53 14.46
N PHE A 498 1.70 -1.35 14.00
CA PHE A 498 1.33 -0.82 12.70
C PHE A 498 2.38 -1.09 11.63
N SER A 499 1.92 -1.28 10.40
CA SER A 499 2.73 -1.19 9.20
C SER A 499 2.21 -0.01 8.38
N SER A 500 2.84 1.15 8.55
CA SER A 500 2.27 2.43 8.10
C SER A 500 0.93 2.67 8.81
N ASP A 501 -0.15 2.98 8.09
CA ASP A 501 -1.44 3.28 8.74
C ASP A 501 -2.24 2.01 9.07
N ALA A 502 -1.82 0.84 8.58
CA ALA A 502 -2.56 -0.41 8.70
C ALA A 502 -2.22 -1.23 9.96
N ILE A 503 -3.24 -1.64 10.71
CA ILE A 503 -3.13 -2.67 11.75
C ILE A 503 -3.26 -4.05 11.12
N PRO A 504 -2.30 -4.96 11.29
CA PRO A 504 -2.41 -6.32 10.78
C PRO A 504 -3.68 -6.99 11.30
N THR A 505 -4.51 -7.48 10.37
CA THR A 505 -5.84 -8.04 10.68
C THR A 505 -5.75 -9.17 11.71
N HIS A 506 -4.68 -9.97 11.66
CA HIS A 506 -4.42 -11.06 12.59
C HIS A 506 -4.14 -10.62 14.03
N MET A 507 -4.02 -9.33 14.31
CA MET A 507 -3.84 -8.79 15.67
C MET A 507 -5.15 -8.40 16.35
N ILE A 508 -6.23 -8.22 15.57
CA ILE A 508 -7.52 -7.71 16.06
C ILE A 508 -8.70 -8.68 15.83
N THR A 509 -8.41 -9.93 15.47
CA THR A 509 -9.43 -10.99 15.42
C THR A 509 -9.90 -11.39 16.81
N GLN A 510 -11.08 -12.01 16.89
CA GLN A 510 -11.58 -12.61 18.12
C GLN A 510 -10.58 -13.59 18.74
N GLU A 511 -9.91 -14.42 17.94
CA GLU A 511 -8.90 -15.36 18.42
C GLU A 511 -7.65 -14.66 18.97
N ALA A 512 -7.21 -13.57 18.33
CA ALA A 512 -6.09 -12.76 18.80
C ALA A 512 -6.40 -12.08 20.15
N ILE A 513 -7.55 -11.40 20.25
CA ILE A 513 -8.02 -10.77 21.49
C ILE A 513 -8.18 -11.81 22.60
N ALA A 514 -8.74 -12.99 22.29
CA ALA A 514 -8.83 -14.07 23.26
C ALA A 514 -7.45 -14.51 23.76
N SER A 515 -6.46 -14.60 22.86
CA SER A 515 -5.09 -14.97 23.22
C SER A 515 -4.43 -13.94 24.14
N PHE A 516 -4.57 -12.65 23.83
CA PHE A 516 -3.99 -11.57 24.62
C PHE A 516 -4.68 -11.39 25.97
N MET A 517 -6.01 -11.44 26.01
CA MET A 517 -6.78 -11.29 27.26
C MET A 517 -6.55 -12.43 28.26
N ARG A 518 -6.14 -13.63 27.81
CA ARG A 518 -5.65 -14.69 28.72
C ARG A 518 -4.37 -14.30 29.47
N LYS A 519 -3.52 -13.49 28.84
CA LYS A 519 -2.25 -13.02 29.44
C LYS A 519 -2.44 -11.83 30.38
N MET A 520 -3.58 -11.15 30.29
CA MET A 520 -3.92 -10.03 31.16
C MET A 520 -4.24 -10.50 32.58
N ALA A 521 -3.76 -9.78 33.59
CA ALA A 521 -4.15 -9.93 34.99
C ALA A 521 -5.67 -9.72 35.18
N PRO A 522 -6.26 -10.16 36.31
CA PRO A 522 -7.70 -10.01 36.57
C PRO A 522 -8.22 -8.57 36.43
N ASP A 523 -7.47 -7.59 36.93
CA ASP A 523 -7.78 -6.15 36.85
C ASP A 523 -6.99 -5.41 35.75
N GLY A 524 -6.33 -6.18 34.87
CA GLY A 524 -5.51 -5.63 33.80
C GLY A 524 -6.34 -5.04 32.65
N ILE A 525 -5.75 -4.09 31.91
CA ILE A 525 -6.37 -3.45 30.75
C ILE A 525 -5.55 -3.67 29.49
N MET A 526 -6.22 -4.03 28.40
CA MET A 526 -5.60 -4.10 27.07
C MET A 526 -6.03 -2.89 26.27
N ILE A 527 -5.07 -2.17 25.69
CA ILE A 527 -5.29 -0.99 24.86
C ILE A 527 -5.00 -1.41 23.43
N VAL A 528 -5.96 -1.25 22.53
CA VAL A 528 -5.76 -1.46 21.11
C VAL A 528 -5.80 -0.09 20.45
N HIS A 529 -4.67 0.36 19.93
CA HIS A 529 -4.62 1.58 19.13
C HIS A 529 -5.32 1.29 17.80
N ILE A 530 -6.31 2.11 17.42
CA ILE A 530 -7.19 1.88 16.27
C ILE A 530 -7.27 3.10 15.33
N SER A 531 -6.38 4.07 15.48
CA SER A 531 -6.32 5.22 14.56
C SER A 531 -5.98 4.72 13.16
N ASN A 532 -6.80 5.08 12.18
CA ASN A 532 -6.60 4.73 10.78
C ASN A 532 -7.35 5.75 9.92
N ARG A 533 -6.75 6.16 8.79
CA ARG A 533 -7.34 7.17 7.88
C ARG A 533 -8.54 6.63 7.09
N TYR A 534 -8.62 5.31 6.90
CA TYR A 534 -9.54 4.69 5.95
C TYR A 534 -10.54 3.70 6.58
N LEU A 535 -10.23 3.13 7.74
CA LEU A 535 -10.98 2.04 8.38
C LEU A 535 -11.49 2.44 9.78
N ASP A 536 -12.79 2.24 10.03
CA ASP A 536 -13.35 2.34 11.38
C ASP A 536 -13.30 0.99 12.10
N LEU A 537 -12.26 0.80 12.91
CA LEU A 537 -11.97 -0.47 13.58
C LEU A 537 -12.60 -0.61 14.97
N GLY A 538 -13.13 0.48 15.54
CA GLY A 538 -13.63 0.48 16.93
C GLY A 538 -14.70 -0.58 17.18
N ARG A 539 -15.71 -0.65 16.31
CA ARG A 539 -16.79 -1.63 16.43
C ARG A 539 -16.34 -3.07 16.20
N ILE A 540 -15.33 -3.29 15.35
CA ILE A 540 -14.79 -4.63 15.06
C ILE A 540 -14.10 -5.19 16.30
N VAL A 541 -13.22 -4.39 16.90
CA VAL A 541 -12.49 -4.76 18.13
C VAL A 541 -13.46 -4.94 19.30
N ALA A 542 -14.46 -4.06 19.44
CA ALA A 542 -15.47 -4.17 20.48
C ALA A 542 -16.38 -5.39 20.32
N ASP A 543 -16.85 -5.70 19.10
CA ASP A 543 -17.66 -6.90 18.82
C ASP A 543 -16.85 -8.17 19.19
N ALA A 544 -15.54 -8.18 18.93
CA ALA A 544 -14.66 -9.29 19.28
C ALA A 544 -14.46 -9.44 20.79
N ALA A 545 -14.28 -8.33 21.51
CA ALA A 545 -14.23 -8.34 22.97
C ALA A 545 -15.56 -8.84 23.59
N HIS A 546 -16.70 -8.32 23.13
CA HIS A 546 -18.02 -8.71 23.64
C HIS A 546 -18.36 -10.18 23.39
N LYS A 547 -17.94 -10.72 22.23
CA LYS A 547 -18.17 -12.15 21.91
C LYS A 547 -17.47 -13.08 22.89
N LEU A 548 -16.38 -12.62 23.51
CA LEU A 548 -15.60 -13.32 24.52
C LEU A 548 -16.07 -13.03 25.96
N GLY A 549 -17.08 -12.16 26.13
CA GLY A 549 -17.60 -11.76 27.44
C GLY A 549 -16.82 -10.65 28.13
N TYR A 550 -15.91 -9.97 27.41
CA TYR A 550 -15.18 -8.81 27.93
C TYR A 550 -15.95 -7.51 27.69
N VAL A 551 -15.53 -6.44 28.36
CA VAL A 551 -16.09 -5.10 28.21
C VAL A 551 -15.13 -4.23 27.39
N ALA A 552 -15.67 -3.44 26.48
CA ALA A 552 -14.91 -2.51 25.64
C ALA A 552 -15.36 -1.07 25.85
N MET A 553 -14.40 -0.15 25.79
CA MET A 553 -14.62 1.29 25.84
C MET A 553 -13.73 1.98 24.82
N GLU A 554 -14.28 2.93 24.08
CA GLU A 554 -13.54 3.72 23.10
C GLU A 554 -13.03 5.00 23.75
N GLY A 555 -11.75 5.30 23.53
CA GLY A 555 -11.13 6.58 23.85
C GLY A 555 -10.84 7.32 22.56
N ASN A 556 -11.33 8.55 22.43
CA ASN A 556 -11.07 9.40 21.28
C ASN A 556 -10.66 10.80 21.74
N ARG A 557 -9.65 11.36 21.10
CA ARG A 557 -9.20 12.74 21.30
C ARG A 557 -8.69 13.31 19.98
N ASP A 558 -9.19 14.49 19.64
CA ASP A 558 -8.61 15.33 18.59
C ASP A 558 -7.31 15.96 19.12
N GLY A 559 -6.29 16.09 18.26
CA GLY A 559 -5.02 16.72 18.63
C GLY A 559 -5.19 18.18 19.03
N ALA A 560 -4.20 18.73 19.74
CA ALA A 560 -4.27 20.12 20.18
C ALA A 560 -3.79 21.09 19.10
N ASP A 561 -4.61 22.10 18.78
CA ASP A 561 -4.31 23.12 17.75
C ASP A 561 -3.07 23.96 18.08
N ASP A 562 -2.75 24.14 19.37
CA ASP A 562 -1.64 24.96 19.85
C ASP A 562 -0.29 24.24 19.85
N ASN A 563 -0.29 22.90 19.76
CA ASN A 563 0.92 22.09 19.70
C ASN A 563 0.71 20.79 18.90
N PRO A 564 0.46 20.91 17.58
CA PRO A 564 0.02 19.79 16.74
C PRO A 564 1.06 18.67 16.61
N ASN A 565 2.34 18.97 16.86
CA ASN A 565 3.42 17.99 16.85
C ASN A 565 3.50 17.18 18.16
N ALA A 566 3.10 17.77 19.29
CA ALA A 566 3.18 17.11 20.59
C ALA A 566 1.90 16.38 20.97
N ASP A 567 0.72 16.84 20.55
CA ASP A 567 -0.58 16.20 20.83
C ASP A 567 -1.32 15.96 19.51
N THR A 568 -1.22 14.73 19.01
CA THR A 568 -1.87 14.31 17.75
C THR A 568 -3.16 13.55 18.04
N SER A 569 -4.09 13.56 17.09
CA SER A 569 -5.33 12.79 17.21
C SER A 569 -5.06 11.30 17.45
N VAL A 570 -5.90 10.67 18.27
CA VAL A 570 -5.78 9.25 18.59
C VAL A 570 -7.12 8.63 18.95
N ARG A 571 -7.35 7.43 18.42
CA ARG A 571 -8.48 6.56 18.77
C ARG A 571 -7.97 5.23 19.31
N VAL A 572 -8.52 4.78 20.43
CA VAL A 572 -8.20 3.50 21.04
C VAL A 572 -9.45 2.76 21.50
N VAL A 573 -9.36 1.42 21.55
CA VAL A 573 -10.32 0.59 22.28
C VAL A 573 -9.61 -0.02 23.48
N VAL A 574 -10.18 0.19 24.66
CA VAL A 574 -9.73 -0.42 25.91
C VAL A 574 -10.62 -1.59 26.24
N ILE A 575 -10.00 -2.75 26.49
CA ILE A 575 -10.68 -3.99 26.83
C ILE A 575 -10.30 -4.40 28.24
N ALA A 576 -11.31 -4.73 29.06
CA ALA A 576 -11.13 -5.24 30.42
C ALA A 576 -12.00 -6.46 30.68
N LYS A 577 -11.61 -7.27 31.67
CA LYS A 577 -12.37 -8.46 32.08
C LYS A 577 -13.67 -8.12 32.82
N THR A 578 -13.71 -6.98 33.50
CA THR A 578 -14.87 -6.56 34.31
C THR A 578 -15.31 -5.14 33.96
N PRO A 579 -16.62 -4.84 34.00
CA PRO A 579 -17.12 -3.48 33.80
C PRO A 579 -16.59 -2.51 34.87
N ASP A 580 -16.42 -3.01 36.10
CA ASP A 580 -15.97 -2.20 37.25
C ASP A 580 -14.62 -1.55 37.00
N ARG A 581 -13.72 -2.24 36.27
CA ARG A 581 -12.40 -1.69 35.93
C ARG A 581 -12.49 -0.42 35.07
N LEU A 582 -13.52 -0.30 34.23
CA LEU A 582 -13.69 0.82 33.31
C LEU A 582 -14.63 1.93 33.81
N LYS A 583 -15.30 1.73 34.96
CA LYS A 583 -16.27 2.71 35.50
C LYS A 583 -15.68 4.08 35.81
N GLY A 584 -14.38 4.15 36.10
CA GLY A 584 -13.69 5.41 36.42
C GLY A 584 -13.48 6.33 35.22
N TYR A 585 -13.65 5.81 33.99
CA TYR A 585 -13.49 6.57 32.76
C TYR A 585 -14.83 7.04 32.24
N SER A 586 -14.94 8.33 31.96
CA SER A 586 -16.18 8.95 31.47
C SER A 586 -15.89 9.99 30.38
N LEU A 587 -16.97 10.46 29.76
CA LEU A 587 -16.97 11.56 28.80
C LEU A 587 -16.23 12.80 29.35
N PRO A 588 -15.64 13.64 28.48
CA PRO A 588 -15.84 13.66 27.01
C PRO A 588 -14.97 12.69 26.20
N MET A 589 -13.85 12.20 26.75
CA MET A 589 -12.87 11.38 26.00
C MET A 589 -13.30 9.91 25.85
N TRP A 590 -14.01 9.38 26.85
CA TRP A 590 -14.29 7.95 26.94
C TRP A 590 -15.76 7.63 26.71
N GLN A 591 -16.03 6.69 25.81
CA GLN A 591 -17.36 6.20 25.47
C GLN A 591 -17.44 4.69 25.66
N LEU A 592 -18.32 4.24 26.57
CA LEU A 592 -18.59 2.82 26.75
C LEU A 592 -19.25 2.24 25.49
N MET A 593 -18.69 1.14 24.97
CA MET A 593 -19.21 0.50 23.77
C MET A 593 -20.20 -0.59 24.18
N MET A 594 -21.50 -0.34 24.04
CA MET A 594 -22.50 -1.36 24.36
C MET A 594 -22.55 -2.46 23.28
N PRO A 595 -22.75 -3.74 23.66
CA PRO A 595 -22.88 -4.83 22.70
C PRO A 595 -24.12 -4.68 21.84
N ARG A 596 -24.00 -4.94 20.54
CA ARG A 596 -25.13 -4.97 19.60
C ARG A 596 -25.86 -6.32 19.64
N LYS A 597 -27.08 -6.35 19.08
CA LYS A 597 -27.87 -7.59 18.94
C LYS A 597 -27.14 -8.64 18.12
N GLU A 598 -26.45 -8.23 17.05
CA GLU A 598 -25.61 -9.08 16.22
C GLU A 598 -24.16 -8.62 16.33
N LEU A 599 -23.33 -9.43 16.99
CA LEU A 599 -21.88 -9.24 17.05
C LEU A 599 -21.26 -9.89 15.81
N LYS A 600 -20.54 -9.11 15.01
CA LYS A 600 -19.85 -9.58 13.80
C LYS A 600 -18.35 -9.24 13.91
N PRO A 601 -17.63 -9.90 14.83
CA PRO A 601 -16.19 -9.69 14.94
C PRO A 601 -15.47 -10.23 13.71
N TRP A 602 -14.27 -9.70 13.45
CA TRP A 602 -13.33 -10.41 12.58
C TRP A 602 -12.82 -11.67 13.29
N THR A 603 -12.61 -12.72 12.50
CA THR A 603 -12.10 -14.01 12.95
C THR A 603 -10.92 -14.40 12.07
N ASP A 604 -10.09 -15.33 12.53
CA ASP A 604 -9.00 -15.85 11.69
C ASP A 604 -9.50 -16.50 10.37
N ASP A 605 -10.76 -16.93 10.29
CA ASP A 605 -11.35 -17.55 9.10
C ASP A 605 -12.07 -16.55 8.17
N HIS A 606 -12.46 -15.38 8.69
CA HIS A 606 -13.26 -14.40 7.97
C HIS A 606 -13.08 -12.96 8.50
N THR A 607 -12.74 -12.06 7.57
CA THR A 607 -12.47 -10.63 7.80
C THR A 607 -13.30 -9.81 6.81
N ASP A 608 -14.34 -9.14 7.30
CA ASP A 608 -15.19 -8.27 6.47
C ASP A 608 -14.69 -6.82 6.51
N ILE A 609 -13.90 -6.46 5.50
CA ILE A 609 -13.24 -5.14 5.39
C ILE A 609 -14.21 -4.08 4.87
N LEU A 610 -15.20 -4.46 4.07
CA LEU A 610 -16.21 -3.52 3.57
C LEU A 610 -16.96 -2.86 4.73
N ARG A 611 -17.23 -3.62 5.79
CA ARG A 611 -17.81 -3.10 7.02
C ARG A 611 -16.92 -2.10 7.77
N ALA A 612 -15.59 -2.24 7.67
CA ALA A 612 -14.65 -1.28 8.25
C ALA A 612 -14.56 0.00 7.41
N LEU A 613 -14.71 -0.11 6.09
CA LEU A 613 -14.70 1.03 5.15
C LEU A 613 -16.01 1.83 5.17
N MET A 614 -17.13 1.16 5.42
CA MET A 614 -18.47 1.75 5.46
C MET A 614 -19.07 1.57 6.86
N PRO A 615 -18.68 2.39 7.85
CA PRO A 615 -19.22 2.28 9.19
C PRO A 615 -20.75 2.41 9.15
N GLU A 616 -21.45 1.45 9.75
CA GLU A 616 -22.89 1.52 9.98
C GLU A 616 -23.15 2.66 11.00
N GLU A 617 -23.91 3.69 10.61
CA GLU A 617 -24.36 4.78 11.50
C GLU A 617 -25.08 4.29 12.77
#